data_AF-A0A9Q0H9W3-F1
#
_entry.id   AF-A0A9Q0H9W3-F1
#
_cell.length_a   1.000
_cell.length_b   1.000
_cell.length_c   1.000
_cell.angle_alpha   90.00
_cell.angle_beta   90.00
_cell.angle_gamma   90.00
#
_symmetry.space_group_name_H-M   'P 1'
#
loop_
_entity.id
_entity.type
_entity.pdbx_description
1 polymer ?
#
loop_
_entity_poly.entity_id
_entity_poly.type
_entity_poly.pdbx_seq_one_letter_code
_entity_poly.pdbx_strand_id
1 'polypeptide(L)'
;MSISAVFGSKIVLPNSFTGVVTKAAPTSIERRKDLVIECSSRPQKKGTAHHMKTRPKKTQPWDIKRRPTVYPPLPPLPPEWTLLTAEEPAAIVPTSTTPQSIESP
;
A
#
# COMPACT_ATOMS: atom_id res chain seq x y z
N MET A 1 -4.28 38.87 -28.56
CA MET A 1 -4.94 37.95 -29.51
C MET A 1 -6.04 37.22 -28.75
N SER A 2 -7.29 37.45 -29.13
CA SER A 2 -8.53 37.01 -28.46
C SER A 2 -8.96 35.62 -28.94
N ILE A 3 -9.44 34.77 -28.03
CA ILE A 3 -10.17 33.53 -28.37
C ILE A 3 -11.28 33.29 -27.34
N SER A 4 -12.44 33.89 -27.60
CA SER A 4 -13.69 33.55 -26.92
C SER A 4 -14.80 33.39 -27.96
N ALA A 5 -15.07 32.13 -28.34
CA ALA A 5 -16.32 31.66 -28.91
C ALA A 5 -16.44 30.17 -28.49
N VAL A 6 -17.10 29.86 -27.36
CA VAL A 6 -18.56 29.61 -27.26
C VAL A 6 -18.92 28.42 -28.16
N PHE A 7 -18.84 27.18 -27.66
CA PHE A 7 -19.89 26.52 -26.86
C PHE A 7 -21.28 26.68 -27.51
N GLY A 8 -21.59 25.88 -28.54
CA GLY A 8 -22.89 26.03 -29.22
C GLY A 8 -23.30 25.06 -30.32
N SER A 9 -22.47 24.15 -30.82
CA SER A 9 -22.90 23.20 -31.86
C SER A 9 -23.38 21.89 -31.24
N LYS A 10 -24.71 21.74 -31.19
CA LYS A 10 -25.41 20.48 -30.89
C LYS A 10 -25.00 19.41 -31.90
N ILE A 11 -24.28 18.37 -31.46
CA ILE A 11 -24.04 17.18 -32.28
C ILE A 11 -25.35 16.37 -32.30
N VAL A 12 -25.96 16.27 -33.47
CA VAL A 12 -27.08 15.35 -33.75
C VAL A 12 -26.50 13.94 -33.85
N LEU A 13 -26.90 13.03 -32.95
CA LEU A 13 -26.61 11.60 -33.08
C LEU A 13 -27.69 10.91 -33.93
N PRO A 14 -27.34 10.11 -34.95
CA PRO A 14 -28.17 8.97 -35.32
C PRO A 14 -27.85 7.79 -34.39
N ASN A 15 -28.83 7.44 -33.56
CA ASN A 15 -28.88 6.19 -32.81
C ASN A 15 -29.08 5.01 -33.79
N SER A 16 -28.10 4.11 -33.90
CA SER A 16 -28.28 2.72 -34.41
C SER A 16 -27.01 1.90 -34.21
N PHE A 17 -26.86 1.28 -33.03
CA PHE A 17 -25.98 0.11 -32.89
C PHE A 17 -26.77 -1.02 -32.25
N THR A 18 -27.61 -1.65 -33.07
CA THR A 18 -28.00 -3.05 -32.89
C THR A 18 -26.81 -3.93 -33.30
N GLY A 19 -26.46 -4.88 -32.45
CA GLY A 19 -25.27 -5.70 -32.61
C GLY A 19 -25.32 -6.62 -33.83
N VAL A 20 -24.20 -6.75 -34.52
CA VAL A 20 -23.84 -7.93 -35.31
C VAL A 20 -22.33 -8.14 -35.20
N VAL A 21 -21.95 -9.29 -34.68
CA VAL A 21 -20.58 -9.84 -34.72
C VAL A 21 -20.29 -10.23 -36.16
N THR A 22 -19.28 -9.63 -36.78
CA THR A 22 -18.60 -10.25 -37.92
C THR A 22 -17.12 -10.36 -37.64
N LYS A 23 -16.68 -11.61 -37.56
CA LYS A 23 -15.29 -12.04 -37.46
C LYS A 23 -14.62 -11.72 -38.80
N ALA A 24 -13.64 -10.82 -38.82
CA ALA A 24 -12.79 -10.59 -39.98
C ALA A 24 -11.31 -10.82 -39.61
N ALA A 25 -10.64 -11.62 -40.43
CA ALA A 25 -9.28 -12.11 -40.30
C ALA A 25 -8.21 -10.99 -40.36
N PRO A 26 -6.98 -11.20 -39.84
CA PRO A 26 -5.96 -10.17 -39.80
C PRO A 26 -5.38 -9.95 -41.20
N THR A 27 -5.66 -8.79 -41.80
CA THR A 27 -5.03 -8.37 -43.04
C THR A 27 -3.58 -7.97 -42.79
N SER A 28 -2.70 -8.84 -43.28
CA SER A 28 -1.40 -8.59 -43.89
C SER A 28 -0.62 -7.35 -43.46
N ILE A 29 0.59 -7.63 -43.00
CA ILE A 29 1.73 -6.73 -42.82
C ILE A 29 2.06 -6.09 -44.18
N GLU A 30 1.38 -5.01 -44.54
CA GLU A 30 1.76 -4.17 -45.67
C GLU A 30 1.97 -2.74 -45.18
N ARG A 31 3.26 -2.44 -45.04
CA ARG A 31 3.94 -1.17 -44.77
C ARG A 31 3.11 0.10 -45.01
N ARG A 32 2.20 0.42 -44.08
CA ARG A 32 1.93 1.82 -43.77
C ARG A 32 3.05 2.28 -42.84
N LYS A 33 4.06 2.91 -43.43
CA LYS A 33 4.92 3.85 -42.71
C LYS A 33 4.09 5.10 -42.39
N ASP A 34 2.99 4.92 -41.67
CA ASP A 34 2.37 6.01 -40.94
C ASP A 34 3.29 6.20 -39.72
N LEU A 35 4.44 6.83 -39.98
CA LEU A 35 5.17 7.52 -38.93
C LEU A 35 4.18 8.56 -38.40
N VAL A 36 3.39 8.15 -37.41
CA VAL A 36 2.72 9.07 -36.50
C VAL A 36 3.86 9.77 -35.79
N ILE A 37 4.37 10.83 -36.43
CA ILE A 37 5.22 11.79 -35.77
C ILE A 37 4.28 12.46 -34.79
N GLU A 38 4.17 11.88 -33.59
CA GLU A 38 3.51 12.50 -32.45
C GLU A 38 4.37 13.70 -32.06
N CYS A 39 4.21 14.80 -32.80
CA CYS A 39 4.91 16.07 -32.58
C CYS A 39 4.60 16.55 -31.16
N SER A 40 5.48 16.22 -30.21
CA SER A 40 5.59 16.75 -28.84
C SER A 40 4.28 17.04 -28.09
N SER A 41 3.18 16.33 -28.38
CA SER A 41 1.84 16.70 -27.92
C SER A 41 1.66 16.47 -26.42
N ARG A 42 2.54 15.67 -25.79
CA ARG A 42 2.47 15.34 -24.37
C ARG A 42 3.26 16.34 -23.50
N PRO A 43 2.59 17.18 -22.70
CA PRO A 43 3.27 18.10 -21.79
C PRO A 43 4.04 17.35 -20.69
N GLN A 44 5.20 17.87 -20.31
CA GLN A 44 6.02 17.28 -19.24
C GLN A 44 5.44 17.61 -17.85
N LYS A 45 5.46 16.62 -16.94
CA LYS A 45 5.19 16.86 -15.52
C LYS A 45 6.41 17.50 -14.86
N LYS A 46 6.27 18.77 -14.47
CA LYS A 46 7.28 19.54 -13.72
C LYS A 46 6.71 20.01 -12.38
N GLY A 47 7.58 20.52 -11.50
CA GLY A 47 7.18 21.04 -10.19
C GLY A 47 6.41 20.04 -9.34
N THR A 48 5.34 20.49 -8.67
CA THR A 48 4.52 19.65 -7.79
C THR A 48 3.83 18.50 -8.52
N ALA A 49 3.47 18.69 -9.79
CA ALA A 49 2.87 17.61 -10.59
C ALA A 49 3.83 16.43 -10.78
N HIS A 50 5.15 16.69 -10.83
CA HIS A 50 6.16 15.65 -10.79
C HIS A 50 6.19 14.95 -9.43
N HIS A 51 6.31 15.70 -8.32
CA HIS A 51 6.35 15.13 -6.97
C HIS A 51 5.14 14.26 -6.66
N MET A 52 3.92 14.70 -7.04
CA MET A 52 2.70 13.92 -6.84
C MET A 52 2.71 12.59 -7.59
N LYS A 53 3.33 12.57 -8.78
CA LYS A 53 3.41 11.38 -9.64
C LYS A 53 4.47 10.40 -9.17
N THR A 54 5.65 10.89 -8.78
CA THR A 54 6.82 10.05 -8.46
C THR A 54 6.99 9.76 -6.98
N ARG A 55 6.20 10.37 -6.09
CA ARG A 55 6.33 10.11 -4.64
C ARG A 55 6.21 8.61 -4.33
N PRO A 56 7.12 8.04 -3.52
CA PRO A 56 7.02 6.65 -3.09
C PRO A 56 5.70 6.39 -2.36
N LYS A 57 5.03 5.31 -2.73
CA LYS A 57 3.77 4.86 -2.14
C LYS A 57 3.77 3.34 -2.08
N LYS A 58 3.30 2.79 -0.97
CA LYS A 58 2.90 1.39 -0.91
C LYS A 58 1.57 1.26 -1.65
N THR A 59 1.56 0.57 -2.78
CA THR A 59 0.35 0.32 -3.58
C THR A 59 -0.30 -1.00 -3.23
N GLN A 60 0.49 -1.96 -2.75
CA GLN A 60 0.03 -3.31 -2.47
C GLN A 60 -0.71 -3.39 -1.12
N PRO A 61 -1.97 -3.85 -1.07
CA PRO A 61 -2.76 -3.87 0.16
C PRO A 61 -2.13 -4.69 1.29
N TRP A 62 -1.41 -5.76 0.95
CA TRP A 62 -0.75 -6.61 1.95
C TRP A 62 0.40 -5.87 2.65
N ASP A 63 1.18 -5.05 1.93
CA ASP A 63 2.29 -4.28 2.50
C ASP A 63 1.80 -3.07 3.31
N ILE A 64 0.63 -2.52 2.94
CA ILE A 64 -0.05 -1.46 3.71
C ILE A 64 -0.59 -2.01 5.04
N LYS A 65 -1.08 -3.26 5.05
CA LYS A 65 -1.69 -3.89 6.24
C LYS A 65 -0.69 -4.47 7.24
N ARG A 66 0.62 -4.46 6.95
CA ARG A 66 1.65 -4.91 7.90
C ARG A 66 1.69 -4.00 9.11
N ARG A 67 1.77 -4.60 10.30
CA ARG A 67 1.88 -3.92 11.60
C ARG A 67 3.07 -4.51 12.36
N PRO A 68 3.56 -3.83 13.42
CA PRO A 68 4.57 -4.40 14.29
C PRO A 68 4.14 -5.78 14.82
N THR A 69 5.09 -6.70 14.92
CA THR A 69 4.86 -8.02 15.52
C THR A 69 4.59 -7.86 17.01
N VAL A 70 3.52 -8.47 17.51
CA VAL A 70 3.20 -8.49 18.94
C VAL A 70 3.86 -9.70 19.58
N TYR A 71 4.76 -9.46 20.54
CA TYR A 71 5.38 -10.50 21.35
C TYR A 71 4.65 -10.62 22.71
N PRO A 72 4.67 -11.81 23.34
CA PRO A 72 4.17 -11.96 24.70
C PRO A 72 4.99 -11.06 25.65
N PRO A 73 4.35 -10.52 26.70
CA PRO A 73 5.07 -9.73 27.69
C PRO A 73 6.12 -10.59 28.38
N LEU A 74 7.24 -9.97 28.72
CA LEU A 74 8.28 -10.64 29.48
C LEU A 74 7.77 -10.94 30.90
N PRO A 75 8.26 -12.02 31.53
CA PRO A 75 8.04 -12.23 32.95
C PRO A 75 8.62 -11.06 33.76
N PRO A 76 8.14 -10.84 35.00
CA PRO A 76 8.67 -9.79 35.85
C PRO A 76 10.18 -9.98 36.04
N LEU A 77 10.94 -8.96 35.65
CA LEU A 77 12.39 -8.97 35.78
C LEU A 77 12.78 -8.67 37.23
N PRO A 78 13.87 -9.27 37.74
CA PRO A 78 14.41 -8.91 39.04
C PRO A 78 14.93 -7.45 39.03
N PRO A 79 15.12 -6.85 40.22
CA PRO A 79 15.76 -5.53 40.30
C PRO A 79 17.19 -5.58 39.73
N GLU A 80 17.57 -4.52 39.02
CA GLU A 80 18.91 -4.38 38.42
C GLU A 80 20.04 -4.43 39.46
N TRP A 81 19.80 -3.87 40.65
CA TRP A 81 20.73 -3.90 41.78
C TRP A 81 19.96 -3.76 43.10
N THR A 82 20.53 -4.32 44.16
CA THR A 82 20.00 -4.22 45.54
C THR A 82 21.11 -3.68 46.43
N LEU A 83 20.85 -2.62 47.20
CA LEU A 83 21.80 -2.16 48.22
C LEU A 83 21.70 -3.07 49.44
N LEU A 84 22.83 -3.67 49.80
CA LEU A 84 23.00 -4.37 51.04
C LEU A 84 23.55 -3.37 52.06
N THR A 85 22.70 -2.84 52.95
CA THR A 85 23.18 -2.12 54.13
C THR A 85 23.76 -3.15 55.09
N ALA A 86 25.00 -2.95 55.52
CA ALA A 86 25.71 -3.85 56.43
C ALA A 86 25.20 -3.69 57.88
N GLU A 87 23.99 -4.20 58.16
CA GLU A 87 23.51 -4.48 59.52
C GLU A 87 22.41 -5.57 59.48
N GLU A 88 22.84 -6.85 59.45
CA GLU A 88 22.35 -8.10 60.10
C GLU A 88 20.80 -8.45 60.18
N PRO A 89 20.34 -9.73 60.21
CA PRO A 89 19.62 -10.38 59.11
C PRO A 89 18.19 -10.84 59.49
N ALA A 90 17.14 -10.19 59.00
CA ALA A 90 15.78 -10.68 59.22
C ALA A 90 15.22 -11.37 57.97
N ALA A 91 15.02 -12.68 58.11
CA ALA A 91 14.47 -13.63 57.16
C ALA A 91 13.28 -13.10 56.34
N ILE A 92 13.40 -13.20 55.01
CA ILE A 92 12.23 -13.28 54.14
C ILE A 92 12.53 -14.28 53.04
N VAL A 93 12.18 -15.54 53.32
CA VAL A 93 12.07 -16.58 52.30
C VAL A 93 10.68 -16.40 51.69
N PRO A 94 10.52 -15.97 50.42
CA PRO A 94 9.26 -16.20 49.75
C PRO A 94 9.18 -17.70 49.48
N THR A 95 8.30 -18.36 50.25
CA THR A 95 7.90 -19.75 50.05
C THR A 95 7.53 -19.97 48.59
N SER A 96 8.31 -20.78 47.89
CA SER A 96 7.91 -21.38 46.63
C SER A 96 6.74 -22.32 46.91
N THR A 97 5.51 -21.80 46.78
CA THR A 97 4.30 -22.63 46.72
C THR A 97 4.36 -23.43 45.42
N THR A 98 4.81 -24.67 45.54
CA THR A 98 4.60 -25.75 44.59
C THR A 98 3.12 -26.16 44.63
N PRO A 99 2.32 -26.02 43.57
CA PRO A 99 1.19 -26.91 43.39
C PRO A 99 1.70 -28.21 42.77
N GLN A 100 1.82 -29.23 43.62
CA GLN A 100 1.88 -30.61 43.19
C GLN A 100 0.56 -31.00 42.51
N SER A 101 0.69 -31.75 41.43
CA SER A 101 -0.21 -32.82 41.00
C SER A 101 -1.69 -32.49 40.78
N ILE A 102 -2.11 -32.51 39.50
CA ILE A 102 -3.27 -33.31 39.07
C ILE A 102 -2.84 -34.01 37.76
N GLU A 103 -2.48 -35.27 37.93
CA GLU A 103 -2.44 -36.29 36.88
C GLU A 103 -3.70 -37.13 37.03
N SER A 104 -4.44 -37.33 35.93
CA SER A 104 -5.29 -38.50 35.61
C SER A 104 -6.43 -38.09 34.66
N PRO A 105 -7.03 -39.04 33.93
CA PRO A 105 -6.46 -40.18 33.19
C PRO A 105 -6.63 -40.05 31.67
#